data_AF-A0A7W1VWV5-F1
#
_entry.id   AF-A0A7W1VWV5-F1
#
_cell.length_a   1.000
_cell.length_b   1.000
_cell.length_c   1.000
_cell.angle_alpha   90.00
_cell.angle_beta   90.00
_cell.angle_gamma   90.00
#
_symmetry.space_group_name_H-M   'P 1'
#
loop_
_entity.id
_entity.type
_entity.pdbx_description
1 polymer ?
#
loop_
_entity_poly.entity_id
_entity_poly.type
_entity_poly.pdbx_seq_one_letter_code
_entity_poly.pdbx_strand_id
1 'polypeptide(L)' 'MKLQYLLSLEHTVTRERSCSLVDIPDRSTAEYELEKLKHRFKAELISAKIRKNRPGQRSTYTINYKVKETETVHIF' A
#
# COMPACT_ATOMS: atom_id res chain seq x y z
N MET A 1 33.55 7.72 -38.61
CA MET A 1 32.98 8.12 -37.31
C MET A 1 32.11 6.98 -36.79
N LYS A 2 32.30 6.54 -35.55
CA LYS A 2 31.55 5.41 -34.97
C LYS A 2 30.44 6.00 -34.09
N LEU A 3 29.19 5.90 -34.53
CA LEU A 3 28.02 6.26 -33.73
C LEU A 3 27.85 5.21 -32.63
N GLN A 4 28.07 5.60 -31.38
CA GLN A 4 27.70 4.79 -30.21
C GLN A 4 26.23 5.06 -29.91
N TYR A 5 25.39 4.03 -30.04
CA TYR A 5 24.01 4.08 -29.58
C TYR A 5 23.99 3.67 -28.11
N LEU A 6 23.63 4.58 -27.21
CA LEU A 6 23.23 4.24 -25.85
C LEU A 6 21.79 3.71 -25.93
N LEU A 7 21.61 2.43 -25.62
CA LEU A 7 20.28 1.82 -25.49
C LEU A 7 19.81 2.04 -24.06
N SER A 8 18.71 2.75 -23.88
CA SER A 8 18.12 2.97 -22.57
C SER A 8 17.62 1.67 -21.97
N LEU A 9 18.29 1.19 -20.92
CA LEU A 9 17.83 0.10 -20.09
C LEU A 9 16.79 0.63 -19.10
N GLU A 10 15.62 0.00 -19.09
CA GLU A 10 14.59 0.23 -18.10
C GLU A 10 14.57 -0.95 -17.12
N HIS A 11 14.61 -0.66 -15.82
CA HIS A 11 14.56 -1.65 -14.76
C HIS A 11 13.31 -1.45 -13.92
N THR A 12 12.44 -2.45 -13.89
CA THR A 12 11.24 -2.43 -13.05
C THR A 12 11.54 -3.00 -11.67
N VAL A 13 11.53 -2.16 -10.64
CA VAL A 13 11.70 -2.56 -9.23
C VAL A 13 10.33 -2.72 -8.60
N THR A 14 10.07 -3.88 -8.00
CA THR A 14 8.85 -4.10 -7.21
C THR A 14 9.18 -4.15 -5.72
N ARG A 15 8.44 -3.39 -4.91
CA ARG A 15 8.62 -3.30 -3.46
C ARG A 15 7.29 -3.56 -2.75
N GLU A 16 7.36 -4.24 -1.62
CA GLU A 16 6.22 -4.39 -0.72
C GLU A 16 6.33 -3.38 0.42
N ARG A 17 5.31 -2.55 0.59
CA ARG A 17 5.23 -1.56 1.66
C ARG A 17 4.14 -1.94 2.66
N SER A 18 4.51 -2.00 3.93
CA SER A 18 3.57 -2.22 5.03
C SER A 18 3.15 -0.89 5.66
N CYS A 19 1.84 -0.68 5.82
CA CYS A 19 1.25 0.56 6.31
C CYS A 19 0.15 0.27 7.35
N SER A 20 -0.15 1.26 8.17
CA SER A 20 -1.17 1.17 9.22
C SER A 20 -1.98 2.47 9.31
N LEU A 21 -3.31 2.36 9.32
CA LEU A 21 -4.22 3.43 9.73
C LEU A 21 -4.65 3.14 11.17
N VAL A 22 -4.31 4.03 12.10
CA VAL A 22 -4.55 3.86 13.55
C VAL A 22 -5.69 4.77 14.04
N ASP A 23 -6.14 4.52 15.26
CA ASP A 23 -7.09 5.36 16.00
C ASP A 23 -8.43 5.63 15.30
N ILE A 24 -8.93 4.66 14.53
CA ILE A 24 -10.24 4.74 13.91
C ILE A 24 -11.32 4.57 15.00
N PRO A 25 -12.27 5.51 15.15
CA PRO A 25 -13.13 5.59 16.33
C PRO A 25 -14.15 4.45 16.43
N ASP A 26 -14.61 3.93 15.30
CA ASP A 26 -15.67 2.93 15.23
C ASP A 26 -15.44 1.92 14.11
N ARG A 27 -16.14 0.78 14.21
CA ARG A 27 -15.99 -0.32 13.25
C ARG A 27 -16.49 0.04 11.85
N SER A 28 -17.60 0.76 11.74
CA SER A 28 -18.18 1.17 10.46
C SER A 28 -17.23 2.06 9.67
N THR A 29 -16.59 3.04 10.34
CA THR A 29 -15.57 3.89 9.73
C THR A 29 -14.36 3.06 9.31
N ALA A 30 -13.95 2.06 10.10
CA ALA A 30 -12.86 1.17 9.72
C ALA A 30 -13.19 0.31 8.48
N GLU A 31 -14.42 -0.16 8.35
CA GLU A 31 -14.88 -0.92 7.17
C GLU A 31 -14.96 -0.02 5.93
N TYR A 32 -15.42 1.22 6.09
CA TYR A 32 -15.45 2.20 5.01
C TYR A 32 -14.05 2.59 4.52
N GLU A 33 -13.11 2.85 5.42
CA GLU A 33 -11.71 3.13 5.05
C GLU A 33 -11.03 1.90 4.42
N LEU A 34 -11.39 0.69 4.84
CA LEU A 34 -10.92 -0.54 4.20
C LEU A 34 -11.41 -0.64 2.75
N GLU A 35 -12.68 -0.34 2.48
CA GLU A 35 -13.23 -0.32 1.12
C GLU A 35 -12.56 0.77 0.26
N LYS A 36 -12.30 1.95 0.83
CA LYS A 36 -11.50 2.98 0.14
C LYS A 36 -10.10 2.49 -0.23
N LEU A 37 -9.41 1.79 0.68
CA LEU A 37 -8.08 1.22 0.41
C LEU A 37 -8.13 0.18 -0.72
N LYS A 38 -9.13 -0.71 -0.70
CA LYS A 38 -9.34 -1.69 -1.78
C LYS A 38 -9.60 -1.00 -3.11
N HIS A 39 -10.42 0.04 -3.13
CA HIS A 39 -10.71 0.78 -4.36
C HIS A 39 -9.50 1.58 -4.87
N ARG A 40 -8.69 2.14 -3.95
CA ARG A 40 -7.51 2.95 -4.28
C ARG A 40 -6.39 2.11 -4.88
N PHE A 41 -6.03 1.02 -4.22
CA PHE A 41 -4.86 0.21 -4.59
C PHE A 41 -5.22 -0.98 -5.49
N LYS A 42 -6.48 -1.43 -5.53
CA LYS A 42 -6.97 -2.52 -6.38
C LYS A 42 -6.02 -3.73 -6.37
N ALA A 43 -5.37 -4.02 -7.49
CA ALA A 43 -4.46 -5.14 -7.68
C ALA A 43 -3.12 -4.99 -6.93
N GLU A 44 -2.76 -3.78 -6.50
CA GLU A 44 -1.56 -3.50 -5.72
C GLU A 44 -1.76 -3.81 -4.23
N LEU A 45 -3.00 -3.96 -3.77
CA LEU A 45 -3.28 -4.28 -2.37
C LEU A 45 -3.04 -5.78 -2.10
N ILE A 46 -1.94 -6.11 -1.44
CA ILE A 46 -1.57 -7.49 -1.11
C ILE A 46 -2.47 -8.04 0.01
N SER A 47 -2.66 -7.24 1.06
CA SER A 47 -3.49 -7.62 2.19
C SER A 47 -3.96 -6.38 2.94
N ALA A 48 -5.12 -6.46 3.56
CA ALA A 48 -5.61 -5.43 4.48
C ALA A 48 -6.50 -6.08 5.55
N LYS A 49 -6.28 -5.73 6.82
CA LYS A 49 -6.99 -6.31 7.96
C LYS A 49 -7.27 -5.27 9.03
N ILE A 50 -8.54 -5.21 9.44
CA ILE A 50 -8.98 -4.44 10.60
C ILE A 50 -8.63 -5.23 11.88
N ARG A 51 -8.06 -4.53 12.86
CA ARG A 51 -7.84 -5.00 14.23
C ARG A 51 -8.48 -4.02 15.20
N LYS A 52 -9.04 -4.53 16.30
CA LYS A 52 -9.54 -3.72 17.40
C LYS A 52 -8.41 -3.43 18.39
N ASN A 53 -8.22 -2.17 18.75
CA ASN A 53 -7.20 -1.71 19.69
C ASN A 53 -7.73 -1.84 21.12
N ARG A 54 -7.22 -2.85 21.84
CA ARG A 54 -7.51 -3.21 23.25
C ARG A 54 -9.01 -3.46 23.58
N PRO A 55 -9.29 -4.28 24.60
CA PRO A 55 -10.64 -4.36 25.16
C PRO A 55 -10.91 -3.14 26.06
N GLY A 56 -12.02 -2.41 25.81
CA GLY A 56 -12.42 -1.24 26.59
C GLY A 56 -13.61 -0.48 25.97
N GLN A 57 -14.26 0.36 26.78
CA GLN A 57 -15.50 1.10 26.46
C GLN A 57 -15.36 2.09 25.28
N ARG A 58 -14.13 2.53 24.98
CA ARG A 58 -13.75 3.33 23.80
C ARG A 58 -12.57 2.67 23.10
N SER A 59 -12.83 1.52 22.49
CA SER A 59 -11.81 0.78 21.75
C SER A 59 -11.76 1.29 20.32
N THR A 60 -10.59 1.82 19.91
CA THR A 60 -10.35 2.24 18.53
C THR A 60 -10.06 1.03 17.65
N TYR A 61 -9.98 1.25 16.34
CA TYR A 61 -9.63 0.25 15.34
C TYR A 61 -8.38 0.68 14.59
N THR A 62 -7.60 -0.30 14.15
CA THR A 62 -6.42 -0.13 13.30
C THR A 62 -6.60 -0.97 12.05
N ILE A 63 -6.34 -0.40 10.88
CA ILE A 63 -6.24 -1.15 9.62
C ILE A 63 -4.77 -1.33 9.30
N ASN A 64 -4.29 -2.57 9.30
CA ASN A 64 -2.96 -2.90 8.80
C ASN A 64 -3.08 -3.39 7.36
N TYR A 65 -2.32 -2.80 6.45
CA TYR A 65 -2.36 -3.17 5.04
C TYR A 65 -0.98 -3.20 4.41
N LYS A 66 -0.83 -4.02 3.37
CA LYS A 66 0.37 -4.15 2.55
C LYS A 66 0.05 -3.82 1.11
N VAL A 67 0.88 -2.98 0.50
CA VAL A 67 0.75 -2.56 -0.91
C VAL A 67 2.01 -2.97 -1.66
N LYS A 68 1.84 -3.39 -2.91
CA LYS A 68 2.92 -3.61 -3.87
C LYS A 68 3.12 -2.35 -4.69
N GLU A 69 4.22 -1.66 -4.47
CA GLU A 69 4.62 -0.49 -5.24
C GLU A 69 5.58 -0.94 -6.35
N THR A 70 5.34 -0.52 -7.59
CA THR A 70 6.21 -0.82 -8.73
C THR A 70 6.80 0.49 -9.24
N GLU A 71 8.12 0.61 -9.22
CA GLU A 71 8.84 1.77 -9.71
C GLU A 71 9.70 1.35 -10.92
N THR A 72 9.49 2.01 -12.06
CA THR A 72 10.37 1.84 -13.22
C THR A 72 11.53 2.82 -13.07
N VAL A 73 12.73 2.29 -12.92
CA VAL A 73 13.97 3.05 -12.81
C VAL A 73 14.70 2.97 -14.16
N HIS A 74 15.04 4.12 -14.74
CA HIS A 74 15.86 4.16 -15.94
C HIS A 74 17.34 3.98 -15.55
N ILE A 75 18.01 3.02 -16.18
CA ILE A 75 19.41 2.69 -15.95
C ILE A 75 20.19 2.77 -17.27
N PHE A 76 20.29 3.98 -17.83
CA PHE A 76 21.10 4.38 -19.00
C PHE A 76 20.82 3.71 -20.34
#